data_AF-A0A2D9Z236-F1
#
_entry.id   AF-A0A2D9Z236-F1
#
_cell.length_a   1.000
_cell.length_b   1.000
_cell.length_c   1.000
_cell.angle_alpha   90.00
_cell.angle_beta   90.00
_cell.angle_gamma   90.00
#
_symmetry.space_group_name_H-M   'P 1'
#
loop_
_entity.id
_entity.type
_entity.pdbx_description
1 polymer ?
#
loop_
_entity_poly.entity_id
_entity_poly.type
_entity_poly.pdbx_seq_one_letter_code
_entity_poly.pdbx_strand_id
1 'polypeptide(L)'
;MVSHRAYKRIAGVIALMAVAFTFQFVYAGGNGFFRNNSVGGISINADGVVSNVDTESRKLLLKEMRQRIKPAEGKMAAKTELRMVSLRGLESAIAEAVANHQGALPDDVKYLAGLQRIQYVFVYPEQQDIVLAGPGEGWKIDEKANVVGVTTGQPVLLLDNLLSALRAVNADRPERISCSIDPTKQGLVNYKNTLNRLNRAGVRNPNILGAQLKQAMGNQSVSINGIPGNTHFARILVAADIRMKQIAMELDDSKVLPGFISTARNSVSVTNANVNPRWWLACNYDSVARDAQGLAWEIRGQGVKAMTESELYQGDGVVRAAGKDPAAEKWAQMMTERYNALGKEDPIFTELRNVMDMCVAAAVIRNHNLQQAAQLELPHLLGRQRSIATETWHTPRQVSTQTSFIKTSRGLVVTASGGVDIDYLSPAQNPTLNPEVRKVWEKAESLYSAGEWWN
;
A
#
# COMPACT_ATOMS: atom_id res chain seq x y z
N MET A 1 -60.77 62.92 0.09
CA MET A 1 -60.63 62.30 1.43
C MET A 1 -59.85 61.01 1.24
N VAL A 2 -58.66 60.87 1.88
CA VAL A 2 -57.84 59.63 2.01
C VAL A 2 -57.16 59.17 0.70
N SER A 3 -55.88 58.79 0.55
CA SER A 3 -54.67 58.71 1.38
C SER A 3 -53.44 58.55 0.45
N HIS A 4 -52.26 58.79 1.00
CA HIS A 4 -50.93 58.86 0.42
C HIS A 4 -50.28 57.51 0.02
N ARG A 5 -49.51 57.58 -1.08
CA ARG A 5 -48.15 57.04 -1.31
C ARG A 5 -47.89 55.52 -1.42
N ALA A 6 -47.03 55.25 -2.43
CA ALA A 6 -45.79 54.48 -2.36
C ALA A 6 -45.77 52.99 -2.81
N TYR A 7 -45.03 52.81 -3.91
CA TYR A 7 -43.94 51.83 -4.12
C TYR A 7 -44.23 50.45 -4.77
N LYS A 8 -43.31 50.14 -5.72
CA LYS A 8 -42.91 48.86 -6.34
C LYS A 8 -43.67 48.47 -7.62
N ARG A 9 -43.18 48.89 -8.79
CA ARG A 9 -42.05 48.35 -9.60
C ARG A 9 -42.42 47.08 -10.39
N ILE A 10 -42.86 47.38 -11.61
CA ILE A 10 -42.71 46.59 -12.84
C ILE A 10 -41.21 46.31 -13.07
N ALA A 11 -40.86 45.05 -13.32
CA ALA A 11 -39.72 44.66 -14.17
C ALA A 11 -39.75 43.14 -14.37
N GLY A 12 -40.35 42.72 -15.49
CA GLY A 12 -40.18 41.37 -16.03
C GLY A 12 -38.98 41.31 -16.95
N VAL A 13 -38.38 40.12 -16.99
CA VAL A 13 -37.60 39.54 -18.10
C VAL A 13 -36.25 40.18 -18.41
N ILE A 14 -35.18 39.66 -17.78
CA ILE A 14 -33.90 39.41 -18.45
C ILE A 14 -33.49 37.98 -18.09
N ALA A 15 -33.54 37.10 -19.09
CA ALA A 15 -33.02 35.74 -19.02
C ALA A 15 -31.49 35.80 -18.88
N LEU A 16 -31.00 35.37 -17.72
CA LEU A 16 -29.58 35.19 -17.44
C LEU A 16 -29.28 33.70 -17.67
N MET A 17 -28.81 33.36 -18.88
CA MET A 17 -28.12 32.10 -19.13
C MET A 17 -26.80 32.12 -18.36
N ALA A 18 -26.86 31.73 -17.09
CA ALA A 18 -25.67 31.34 -16.34
C ALA A 18 -25.24 29.96 -16.88
N VAL A 19 -24.24 29.96 -17.75
CA VAL A 19 -23.45 28.76 -18.04
C VAL A 19 -22.74 28.39 -16.74
N ALA A 20 -23.39 27.54 -15.95
CA ALA A 20 -22.73 26.85 -14.86
C ALA A 20 -21.68 25.94 -15.51
N PHE A 21 -20.41 26.36 -15.47
CA PHE A 21 -19.28 25.43 -15.58
C PHE A 21 -19.35 24.50 -14.37
N THR A 22 -20.19 23.47 -14.45
CA THR A 22 -20.05 22.31 -13.61
C THR A 22 -18.75 21.64 -14.05
N PHE A 23 -17.73 21.70 -13.19
CA PHE A 23 -16.61 20.76 -13.31
C PHE A 23 -17.22 19.36 -13.18
N GLN A 24 -17.49 18.73 -14.32
CA GLN A 24 -17.82 17.32 -14.35
C GLN A 24 -16.54 16.59 -13.95
N PHE A 25 -16.48 16.17 -12.68
CA PHE A 25 -15.51 15.17 -12.26
C PHE A 25 -15.83 13.90 -13.05
N VAL A 26 -14.93 13.53 -13.94
CA VAL A 26 -15.08 12.31 -14.72
C VAL A 26 -14.37 11.17 -13.98
N TYR A 27 -15.14 10.13 -13.68
CA TYR A 27 -14.68 9.00 -12.89
C TYR A 27 -13.91 8.02 -13.79
N ALA A 28 -12.68 7.69 -13.39
CA ALA A 28 -11.97 6.53 -13.92
C ALA A 28 -12.60 5.23 -13.34
N GLY A 29 -13.81 4.87 -13.78
CA GLY A 29 -14.43 3.60 -13.40
C GLY A 29 -15.96 3.64 -13.37
N GLY A 30 -16.60 2.89 -14.27
CA GLY A 30 -18.01 2.55 -14.17
C GLY A 30 -18.28 1.49 -13.07
N ASN A 31 -19.31 1.74 -12.26
CA ASN A 31 -19.88 0.89 -11.20
C ASN A 31 -18.97 0.57 -9.98
N GLY A 32 -18.83 1.56 -9.09
CA GLY A 32 -18.09 1.48 -7.82
C GLY A 32 -18.80 0.82 -6.63
N PHE A 33 -19.82 -0.03 -6.82
CA PHE A 33 -20.53 -0.67 -5.69
C PHE A 33 -19.94 -2.03 -5.26
N PHE A 34 -19.27 -2.76 -6.15
CA PHE A 34 -18.71 -4.10 -5.86
C PHE A 34 -17.18 -4.16 -5.76
N ARG A 35 -16.45 -3.20 -6.35
CA ARG A 35 -14.97 -3.14 -6.25
C ARG A 35 -14.45 -2.75 -4.87
N ASN A 36 -15.30 -2.22 -3.99
CA ASN A 36 -14.87 -1.58 -2.74
C ASN A 36 -14.41 -2.55 -1.63
N ASN A 37 -14.32 -3.87 -1.89
CA ASN A 37 -14.31 -4.88 -0.83
C ASN A 37 -13.13 -5.85 -0.79
N SER A 38 -12.10 -5.80 -1.64
CA SER A 38 -10.92 -6.65 -1.36
C SER A 38 -9.58 -6.15 -1.87
N VAL A 39 -8.63 -5.99 -0.97
CA VAL A 39 -7.19 -5.85 -1.24
C VAL A 39 -6.45 -6.74 -0.24
N GLY A 40 -5.52 -7.58 -0.68
CA GLY A 40 -4.72 -8.42 0.22
C GLY A 40 -5.52 -9.31 1.17
N GLY A 41 -6.68 -9.80 0.74
CA GLY A 41 -7.54 -10.69 1.54
C GLY A 41 -8.39 -9.99 2.62
N ILE A 42 -8.34 -8.65 2.73
CA ILE A 42 -9.20 -7.88 3.65
C ILE A 42 -10.31 -7.13 2.90
N SER A 43 -11.49 -7.05 3.51
CA SER A 43 -12.64 -6.24 3.11
C SER A 43 -12.87 -5.12 4.12
N ILE A 44 -13.28 -3.95 3.63
CA ILE A 44 -13.53 -2.76 4.45
C ILE A 44 -14.92 -2.24 4.12
N ASN A 45 -15.81 -2.22 5.11
CA ASN A 45 -17.18 -1.74 4.94
C ASN A 45 -17.25 -0.19 4.95
N ALA A 46 -18.45 0.36 4.75
CA ALA A 46 -18.69 1.80 4.72
C ALA A 46 -18.34 2.53 6.03
N ASP A 47 -18.42 1.83 7.17
CA ASP A 47 -18.03 2.35 8.48
C ASP A 47 -16.51 2.31 8.73
N GLY A 48 -15.75 1.74 7.78
CA GLY A 48 -14.30 1.59 7.87
C GLY A 48 -13.84 0.42 8.74
N VAL A 49 -14.72 -0.56 9.00
CA VAL A 49 -14.38 -1.78 9.73
C VAL A 49 -13.75 -2.80 8.78
N VAL A 50 -12.53 -3.23 9.12
CA VAL A 50 -11.76 -4.21 8.38
C VAL A 50 -12.15 -5.63 8.84
N SER A 51 -12.36 -6.51 7.87
CA SER A 51 -12.68 -7.93 8.07
C SER A 51 -11.98 -8.77 7.00
N ASN A 52 -11.93 -10.11 7.17
CA ASN A 52 -11.47 -10.98 6.10
C ASN A 52 -12.54 -11.05 5.00
N VAL A 53 -12.12 -11.14 3.74
CA VAL A 53 -13.03 -11.26 2.60
C VAL A 53 -13.76 -12.61 2.68
N ASP A 54 -15.08 -12.59 2.58
CA ASP A 54 -15.87 -13.83 2.51
C ASP A 54 -15.72 -14.50 1.14
N THR A 55 -15.85 -15.83 1.12
CA THR A 55 -15.57 -16.63 -0.08
C THR A 55 -16.53 -16.33 -1.24
N GLU A 56 -17.78 -15.99 -0.97
CA GLU A 56 -18.78 -15.74 -2.02
C GLU A 56 -18.59 -14.36 -2.66
N SER A 57 -18.33 -13.32 -1.87
CA SER A 57 -17.96 -11.99 -2.37
C SER A 57 -16.70 -12.07 -3.24
N ARG A 58 -15.70 -12.87 -2.84
CA ARG A 58 -14.49 -13.07 -3.66
C ARG A 58 -14.79 -13.74 -4.99
N LYS A 59 -15.66 -14.75 -5.03
CA LYS A 59 -16.06 -15.41 -6.29
C LYS A 59 -16.79 -14.43 -7.22
N LEU A 60 -17.67 -13.59 -6.67
CA LEU A 60 -18.39 -12.58 -7.45
C LEU A 60 -17.42 -11.55 -8.03
N LEU A 61 -16.51 -11.01 -7.21
CA LEU A 61 -15.49 -10.08 -7.66
C LEU A 61 -14.60 -10.68 -8.74
N LEU A 62 -14.14 -11.92 -8.53
CA LEU A 62 -13.30 -12.63 -9.50
C LEU A 62 -14.01 -12.78 -10.86
N LYS A 63 -15.31 -13.10 -10.84
CA LYS A 63 -16.13 -13.19 -12.06
C LYS A 63 -16.23 -11.85 -12.77
N GLU A 64 -16.49 -10.76 -12.04
CA GLU A 64 -16.59 -9.40 -12.58
C GLU A 64 -15.26 -8.93 -13.19
N MET A 65 -14.15 -9.15 -12.48
CA MET A 65 -12.82 -8.78 -12.95
C MET A 65 -12.47 -9.51 -14.24
N ARG A 66 -12.72 -10.83 -14.32
CA ARG A 66 -12.43 -11.64 -15.52
C ARG A 66 -13.27 -11.23 -16.75
N GLN A 67 -14.41 -10.60 -16.54
CA GLN A 67 -15.25 -10.09 -17.63
C GLN A 67 -14.82 -8.71 -18.11
N ARG A 68 -14.20 -7.90 -17.25
CA ARG A 68 -13.87 -6.50 -17.56
C ARG A 68 -12.42 -6.25 -17.93
N ILE A 69 -11.49 -6.94 -17.28
CA ILE A 69 -10.06 -6.71 -17.47
C ILE A 69 -9.61 -7.43 -18.73
N LYS A 70 -9.02 -6.68 -19.65
CA LYS A 70 -8.42 -7.24 -20.86
C LYS A 70 -7.01 -7.75 -20.56
N PRO A 71 -6.60 -8.90 -21.11
CA PRO A 71 -5.22 -9.36 -21.01
C PRO A 71 -4.28 -8.44 -21.80
N ALA A 72 -2.99 -8.49 -21.48
CA ALA A 72 -1.98 -7.85 -22.29
C ALA A 72 -1.91 -8.48 -23.70
N GLU A 73 -1.71 -7.66 -24.72
CA GLU A 73 -1.64 -8.09 -26.13
C GLU A 73 -0.25 -7.81 -26.74
N GLY A 74 0.06 -8.46 -27.86
CA GLY A 74 1.29 -8.24 -28.62
C GLY A 74 2.58 -8.40 -27.79
N LYS A 75 3.52 -7.46 -27.96
CA LYS A 75 4.82 -7.47 -27.24
C LYS A 75 4.67 -7.31 -25.72
N MET A 76 3.59 -6.70 -25.24
CA MET A 76 3.36 -6.49 -23.81
C MET A 76 3.09 -7.81 -23.07
N ALA A 77 2.50 -8.78 -23.77
CA ALA A 77 2.25 -10.12 -23.21
C ALA A 77 3.55 -10.86 -22.88
N ALA A 78 4.64 -10.57 -23.59
CA ALA A 78 5.92 -11.23 -23.41
C ALA A 78 6.61 -10.81 -22.11
N LYS A 79 7.24 -11.79 -21.45
CA LYS A 79 8.10 -11.53 -20.29
C LYS A 79 9.40 -10.83 -20.73
N THR A 80 9.77 -9.79 -20.00
CA THR A 80 11.03 -9.06 -20.14
C THR A 80 11.61 -8.75 -18.76
N GLU A 81 12.94 -8.76 -18.64
CA GLU A 81 13.64 -8.33 -17.42
C GLU A 81 13.77 -6.79 -17.36
N LEU A 82 13.49 -6.09 -18.46
CA LEU A 82 13.59 -4.64 -18.56
C LEU A 82 12.41 -4.07 -19.36
N ARG A 83 11.23 -4.09 -18.74
CA ARG A 83 10.06 -3.31 -19.12
C ARG A 83 10.31 -1.85 -18.74
N MET A 84 10.09 -0.96 -19.66
CA MET A 84 10.25 0.48 -19.51
C MET A 84 8.89 1.16 -19.60
N VAL A 85 8.65 2.13 -18.72
CA VAL A 85 7.45 2.95 -18.69
C VAL A 85 7.85 4.42 -18.64
N SER A 86 7.54 5.15 -19.69
CA SER A 86 7.80 6.58 -19.88
C SER A 86 6.86 7.43 -19.02
N LEU A 87 7.39 8.30 -18.16
CA LEU A 87 6.56 9.24 -17.39
C LEU A 87 5.95 10.31 -18.32
N ARG A 88 6.68 10.78 -19.33
CA ARG A 88 6.14 11.68 -20.37
C ARG A 88 5.00 11.03 -21.16
N GLY A 89 5.19 9.76 -21.52
CA GLY A 89 4.22 8.98 -22.27
C GLY A 89 2.96 8.69 -21.45
N LEU A 90 3.11 8.33 -20.16
CA LEU A 90 1.99 8.21 -19.23
C LEU A 90 1.24 9.55 -19.06
N GLU A 91 1.97 10.66 -18.91
CA GLU A 91 1.39 12.00 -18.81
C GLU A 91 0.55 12.33 -20.05
N SER A 92 1.05 12.01 -21.25
CA SER A 92 0.33 12.20 -22.52
C SER A 92 -0.87 11.27 -22.65
N ALA A 93 -0.75 10.00 -22.25
CA ALA A 93 -1.86 9.05 -22.27
C ALA A 93 -2.99 9.47 -21.32
N ILE A 94 -2.64 10.06 -20.17
CA ILE A 94 -3.59 10.65 -19.23
C ILE A 94 -4.28 11.87 -19.84
N ALA A 95 -3.50 12.79 -20.42
CA ALA A 95 -4.05 13.98 -21.07
C ALA A 95 -5.03 13.62 -22.19
N GLU A 96 -4.66 12.65 -23.04
CA GLU A 96 -5.48 12.12 -24.13
C GLU A 96 -6.79 11.51 -23.60
N ALA A 97 -6.71 10.68 -22.57
CA ALA A 97 -7.91 10.07 -21.97
C ALA A 97 -8.85 11.12 -21.39
N VAL A 98 -8.32 12.15 -20.75
CA VAL A 98 -9.10 13.26 -20.17
C VAL A 98 -9.77 14.08 -21.27
N ALA A 99 -9.06 14.37 -22.36
CA ALA A 99 -9.58 15.16 -23.47
C ALA A 99 -10.63 14.39 -24.30
N ASN A 100 -10.36 13.12 -24.61
CA ASN A 100 -11.05 12.40 -25.68
C ASN A 100 -11.82 11.15 -25.22
N HIS A 101 -11.58 10.66 -24.00
CA HIS A 101 -12.14 9.40 -23.52
C HIS A 101 -12.86 9.50 -22.19
N GLN A 102 -13.31 10.71 -21.80
CA GLN A 102 -14.01 10.92 -20.53
C GLN A 102 -13.17 10.35 -19.36
N GLY A 103 -11.85 10.57 -19.37
CA GLY A 103 -10.93 10.08 -18.35
C GLY A 103 -10.80 8.55 -18.25
N ALA A 104 -11.42 7.78 -19.16
CA ALA A 104 -11.32 6.33 -19.17
C ALA A 104 -9.95 5.89 -19.71
N LEU A 105 -9.09 5.44 -18.80
CA LEU A 105 -7.78 4.90 -19.16
C LEU A 105 -7.90 3.45 -19.68
N PRO A 106 -7.11 3.07 -20.69
CA PRO A 106 -6.97 1.67 -21.09
C PRO A 106 -6.21 0.86 -20.02
N ASP A 107 -6.40 -0.47 -20.02
CA ASP A 107 -5.88 -1.34 -18.96
C ASP A 107 -4.35 -1.43 -18.95
N ASP A 108 -3.71 -1.31 -20.12
CA ASP A 108 -2.25 -1.21 -20.23
C ASP A 108 -1.69 -0.03 -19.43
N VAL A 109 -2.30 1.15 -19.53
CA VAL A 109 -1.93 2.33 -18.75
C VAL A 109 -2.21 2.13 -17.26
N LYS A 110 -3.37 1.55 -16.89
CA LYS A 110 -3.70 1.26 -15.48
C LYS A 110 -2.71 0.29 -14.84
N TYR A 111 -2.22 -0.69 -15.59
CA TYR A 111 -1.30 -1.73 -15.15
C TYR A 111 0.16 -1.45 -15.54
N LEU A 112 0.48 -0.20 -15.91
CA LEU A 112 1.84 0.26 -16.22
C LEU A 112 2.59 -0.68 -17.16
N ALA A 113 1.94 -1.06 -18.25
CA ALA A 113 2.45 -2.00 -19.27
C ALA A 113 2.95 -3.34 -18.70
N GLY A 114 2.36 -3.79 -17.58
CA GLY A 114 2.72 -5.05 -16.93
C GLY A 114 4.04 -4.99 -16.17
N LEU A 115 4.57 -3.79 -15.88
CA LEU A 115 5.72 -3.61 -15.00
C LEU A 115 5.40 -4.24 -13.63
N GLN A 116 6.30 -5.03 -13.07
CA GLN A 116 6.08 -5.77 -11.81
C GLN A 116 6.88 -5.22 -10.63
N ARG A 117 7.98 -4.51 -10.92
CA ARG A 117 8.83 -3.87 -9.92
C ARG A 117 9.61 -2.72 -10.55
N ILE A 118 9.77 -1.61 -9.84
CA ILE A 118 10.71 -0.55 -10.25
C ILE A 118 12.08 -0.90 -9.67
N GLN A 119 13.04 -1.17 -10.55
CA GLN A 119 14.44 -1.37 -10.18
C GLN A 119 15.29 -0.17 -10.60
N TYR A 120 14.90 0.50 -11.67
CA TYR A 120 15.67 1.57 -12.26
C TYR A 120 14.83 2.81 -12.53
N VAL A 121 15.47 3.98 -12.40
CA VAL A 121 14.97 5.27 -12.89
C VAL A 121 16.00 5.79 -13.88
N PHE A 122 15.60 5.93 -15.14
CA PHE A 122 16.45 6.44 -16.21
C PHE A 122 16.00 7.83 -16.62
N VAL A 123 16.97 8.70 -16.89
CA VAL A 123 16.75 10.07 -17.35
C VAL A 123 17.25 10.17 -18.78
N TYR A 124 16.41 10.73 -19.66
CA TYR A 124 16.65 10.89 -21.09
C TYR A 124 16.43 12.36 -21.46
N PRO A 125 17.44 13.25 -21.25
CA PRO A 125 17.27 14.69 -21.45
C PRO A 125 16.91 15.08 -22.89
N GLU A 126 17.50 14.42 -23.89
CA GLU A 126 17.21 14.70 -25.30
C GLU A 126 15.77 14.37 -25.69
N GLN A 127 15.21 13.34 -25.06
CA GLN A 127 13.83 12.91 -25.24
C GLN A 127 12.88 13.56 -24.23
N GLN A 128 13.40 14.45 -23.37
CA GLN A 128 12.68 15.12 -22.30
C GLN A 128 11.86 14.16 -21.43
N ASP A 129 12.47 13.05 -21.03
CA ASP A 129 11.74 11.96 -20.36
C ASP A 129 12.48 11.39 -19.14
N ILE A 130 11.67 10.80 -18.26
CA ILE A 130 12.10 9.96 -17.16
C ILE A 130 11.37 8.63 -17.32
N VAL A 131 12.12 7.53 -17.29
CA VAL A 131 11.61 6.18 -17.49
C VAL A 131 11.76 5.37 -16.21
N LEU A 132 10.67 4.74 -15.78
CA LEU A 132 10.68 3.72 -14.73
C LEU A 132 10.90 2.35 -15.38
N ALA A 133 11.85 1.56 -14.87
CA ALA A 133 12.18 0.28 -15.49
C ALA A 133 12.43 -0.86 -14.48
N GLY A 134 12.19 -2.09 -14.95
CA GLY A 134 12.38 -3.32 -14.19
C GLY A 134 11.69 -4.52 -14.86
N PRO A 135 11.53 -5.65 -14.18
CA PRO A 135 10.87 -6.82 -14.75
C PRO A 135 9.40 -6.54 -15.06
N GLY A 136 8.92 -7.05 -16.19
CA GLY A 136 7.52 -6.94 -16.59
C GLY A 136 7.06 -8.04 -17.53
N GLU A 137 5.77 -8.31 -17.53
CA GLU A 137 5.13 -9.33 -18.38
C GLU A 137 3.62 -9.06 -18.50
N GLY A 138 2.94 -9.80 -19.36
CA GLY A 138 1.48 -9.77 -19.42
C GLY A 138 0.83 -10.20 -18.10
N TRP A 139 -0.40 -9.73 -17.86
CA TRP A 139 -1.14 -10.01 -16.62
C TRP A 139 -2.34 -10.94 -16.82
N LYS A 140 -2.76 -11.53 -15.69
CA LYS A 140 -3.98 -12.32 -15.50
C LYS A 140 -4.57 -12.02 -14.12
N ILE A 141 -5.78 -12.51 -13.87
CA ILE A 141 -6.40 -12.46 -12.54
C ILE A 141 -6.26 -13.82 -11.86
N ASP A 142 -5.63 -13.84 -10.69
CA ASP A 142 -5.46 -15.07 -9.90
C ASP A 142 -6.76 -15.50 -9.18
N GLU A 143 -6.72 -16.60 -8.44
CA GLU A 143 -7.88 -17.10 -7.68
C GLU A 143 -8.25 -16.25 -6.45
N LYS A 144 -7.33 -15.38 -6.03
CA LYS A 144 -7.50 -14.43 -4.93
C LYS A 144 -8.01 -13.06 -5.43
N ALA A 145 -8.30 -12.93 -6.72
CA ALA A 145 -8.75 -11.71 -7.39
C ALA A 145 -7.69 -10.59 -7.46
N ASN A 146 -6.40 -10.95 -7.47
CA ASN A 146 -5.29 -10.02 -7.72
C ASN A 146 -4.93 -10.02 -9.20
N VAL A 147 -4.45 -8.88 -9.72
CA VAL A 147 -3.87 -8.77 -11.06
C VAL A 147 -2.38 -9.07 -10.98
N VAL A 148 -1.97 -10.20 -11.55
CA VAL A 148 -0.62 -10.75 -11.43
C VAL A 148 -0.05 -11.14 -12.79
N GLY A 149 1.26 -11.20 -12.90
CA GLY A 149 1.96 -11.68 -14.08
C GLY A 149 1.58 -13.11 -14.45
N VAL A 150 1.48 -13.36 -15.76
CA VAL A 150 1.04 -14.66 -16.29
C VAL A 150 1.99 -15.78 -15.87
N THR A 151 3.30 -15.53 -15.94
CA THR A 151 4.36 -16.52 -15.72
C THR A 151 4.84 -16.54 -14.27
N THR A 152 5.12 -15.37 -13.69
CA THR A 152 5.76 -15.29 -12.36
C THR A 152 4.76 -15.29 -11.20
N GLY A 153 3.49 -14.96 -11.47
CA GLY A 153 2.48 -14.73 -10.43
C GLY A 153 2.75 -13.52 -9.55
N GLN A 154 3.71 -12.65 -9.90
CA GLN A 154 3.97 -11.41 -9.16
C GLN A 154 2.94 -10.33 -9.53
N PRO A 155 2.47 -9.50 -8.58
CA PRO A 155 1.53 -8.42 -8.87
C PRO A 155 2.12 -7.40 -9.85
N VAL A 156 1.28 -6.91 -10.76
CA VAL A 156 1.64 -5.78 -11.63
C VAL A 156 1.49 -4.46 -10.88
N LEU A 157 2.29 -3.48 -11.26
CA LEU A 157 2.23 -2.13 -10.70
C LEU A 157 0.95 -1.42 -11.19
N LEU A 158 0.32 -0.68 -10.29
CA LEU A 158 -0.90 0.07 -10.59
C LEU A 158 -0.61 1.57 -10.71
N LEU A 159 -1.18 2.21 -11.72
CA LEU A 159 -1.09 3.66 -11.88
C LEU A 159 -1.65 4.40 -10.65
N ASP A 160 -2.73 3.92 -10.03
CA ASP A 160 -3.31 4.52 -8.82
C ASP A 160 -2.33 4.56 -7.63
N ASN A 161 -1.52 3.50 -7.49
CA ASN A 161 -0.48 3.45 -6.46
C ASN A 161 0.69 4.38 -6.82
N LEU A 162 1.08 4.44 -8.10
CA LEU A 162 2.12 5.35 -8.58
C LEU A 162 1.71 6.83 -8.38
N LEU A 163 0.47 7.18 -8.69
CA LEU A 163 -0.11 8.50 -8.44
C LEU A 163 -0.07 8.84 -6.95
N SER A 164 -0.46 7.90 -6.09
CA SER A 164 -0.43 8.08 -4.64
C SER A 164 1.01 8.32 -4.14
N ALA A 165 1.98 7.52 -4.61
CA ALA A 165 3.38 7.67 -4.27
C ALA A 165 3.96 9.01 -4.73
N LEU A 166 3.81 9.35 -6.02
CA LEU A 166 4.31 10.59 -6.61
C LEU A 166 3.74 11.82 -5.90
N ARG A 167 2.43 11.83 -5.63
CA ARG A 167 1.76 12.97 -4.98
C ARG A 167 2.13 13.10 -3.50
N ALA A 168 2.24 11.99 -2.76
CA ALA A 168 2.66 12.01 -1.36
C ALA A 168 4.11 12.50 -1.21
N VAL A 169 5.01 11.94 -2.03
CA VAL A 169 6.43 12.29 -2.00
C VAL A 169 6.68 13.70 -2.55
N ASN A 170 5.81 14.26 -3.40
CA ASN A 170 5.94 15.63 -3.93
C ASN A 170 4.99 16.65 -3.28
N ALA A 171 4.35 16.31 -2.16
CA ALA A 171 3.57 17.27 -1.40
C ALA A 171 4.48 18.41 -0.88
N ASP A 172 3.89 19.60 -0.69
CA ASP A 172 4.59 20.79 -0.18
C ASP A 172 5.30 20.51 1.16
N ARG A 173 4.66 19.70 1.99
CA ARG A 173 5.19 19.18 3.25
C ARG A 173 5.09 17.65 3.21
N PRO A 174 6.09 16.96 2.62
CA PRO A 174 6.07 15.51 2.59
C PRO A 174 6.14 14.97 4.02
N GLU A 175 5.27 14.03 4.33
CA GLU A 175 5.28 13.34 5.61
C GLU A 175 5.81 11.92 5.44
N ARG A 176 6.21 11.32 6.56
CA ARG A 176 6.48 9.89 6.62
C ARG A 176 5.19 9.13 6.32
N ILE A 177 5.26 8.16 5.41
CA ILE A 177 4.10 7.34 5.06
C ILE A 177 4.07 6.14 6.00
N SER A 178 2.95 5.95 6.69
CA SER A 178 2.81 4.84 7.61
C SER A 178 1.34 4.44 7.81
N CYS A 179 1.13 3.22 8.29
CA CYS A 179 -0.09 2.85 8.98
C CYS A 179 0.24 2.26 10.35
N SER A 180 -0.66 2.45 11.31
CA SER A 180 -0.59 1.80 12.63
C SER A 180 -1.93 1.20 12.96
N ILE A 181 -1.93 0.00 13.55
CA ILE A 181 -3.12 -0.68 14.03
C ILE A 181 -2.90 -0.92 15.51
N ASP A 182 -3.56 -0.13 16.36
CA ASP A 182 -3.30 -0.09 17.79
C ASP A 182 -4.59 -0.25 18.61
N PRO A 183 -4.55 -0.90 19.78
CA PRO A 183 -5.70 -0.96 20.66
C PRO A 183 -6.09 0.44 21.16
N THR A 184 -7.38 0.65 21.38
CA THR A 184 -7.83 1.88 22.04
C THR A 184 -7.35 1.93 23.49
N LYS A 185 -7.13 3.13 24.04
CA LYS A 185 -6.80 3.30 25.46
C LYS A 185 -7.78 2.58 26.38
N GLN A 186 -9.09 2.74 26.11
CA GLN A 186 -10.13 2.05 26.86
C GLN A 186 -10.07 0.53 26.69
N GLY A 187 -9.78 0.04 25.49
CA GLY A 187 -9.58 -1.38 25.21
C GLY A 187 -8.44 -1.98 26.02
N LEU A 188 -7.32 -1.28 26.16
CA LEU A 188 -6.18 -1.72 27.00
C LEU A 188 -6.55 -1.79 28.49
N VAL A 189 -7.25 -0.78 29.00
CA VAL A 189 -7.75 -0.77 30.39
C VAL A 189 -8.69 -1.96 30.63
N ASN A 190 -9.66 -2.17 29.74
CA ASN A 190 -10.60 -3.28 29.82
C ASN A 190 -9.91 -4.65 29.74
N TYR A 191 -8.95 -4.79 28.82
CA TYR A 191 -8.13 -5.98 28.67
C TYR A 191 -7.40 -6.32 29.98
N LYS A 192 -6.71 -5.34 30.57
CA LYS A 192 -5.94 -5.54 31.79
C LYS A 192 -6.82 -5.88 33.00
N ASN A 193 -7.96 -5.19 33.14
CA ASN A 193 -8.93 -5.50 34.19
C ASN A 193 -9.50 -6.92 34.05
N THR A 194 -9.80 -7.32 32.82
CA THR A 194 -10.30 -8.67 32.51
C THR A 194 -9.25 -9.74 32.77
N LEU A 195 -8.00 -9.51 32.34
CA LEU A 195 -6.88 -10.41 32.60
C LEU A 195 -6.65 -10.60 34.11
N ASN A 196 -6.64 -9.51 34.89
CA ASN A 196 -6.48 -9.56 36.34
C ASN A 196 -7.64 -10.30 37.03
N ARG A 197 -8.88 -10.12 36.55
CA ARG A 197 -10.06 -10.83 37.06
C ARG A 197 -9.97 -12.34 36.77
N LEU A 198 -9.62 -12.71 35.55
CA LEU A 198 -9.52 -14.11 35.12
C LEU A 198 -8.36 -14.85 35.82
N ASN A 199 -7.22 -14.18 36.00
CA ASN A 199 -6.09 -14.70 36.76
C ASN A 199 -6.47 -14.99 38.22
N ARG A 200 -7.16 -14.06 38.89
CA ARG A 200 -7.66 -14.25 40.27
C ARG A 200 -8.67 -15.39 40.38
N ALA A 201 -9.50 -15.58 39.35
CA ALA A 201 -10.46 -16.67 39.27
C ALA A 201 -9.85 -18.02 38.87
N GLY A 202 -8.52 -18.10 38.64
CA GLY A 202 -7.85 -19.33 38.25
C GLY A 202 -8.23 -19.84 36.85
N VAL A 203 -8.82 -19.00 35.99
CA VAL A 203 -9.24 -19.41 34.64
C VAL A 203 -8.01 -19.62 33.76
N ARG A 204 -7.75 -20.88 33.40
CA ARG A 204 -6.63 -21.27 32.52
C ARG A 204 -7.06 -21.79 31.15
N ASN A 205 -8.36 -22.06 30.95
CA ASN A 205 -8.86 -22.55 29.67
C ASN A 205 -8.63 -21.50 28.57
N PRO A 206 -7.80 -21.80 27.55
CA PRO A 206 -7.48 -20.83 26.50
C PRO A 206 -8.73 -20.31 25.80
N ASN A 207 -9.62 -21.19 25.35
CA ASN A 207 -10.83 -20.82 24.60
C ASN A 207 -11.70 -19.78 25.31
N ILE A 208 -11.78 -19.87 26.65
CA ILE A 208 -12.52 -18.90 27.47
C ILE A 208 -11.69 -17.63 27.65
N LEU A 209 -10.42 -17.77 27.99
CA LEU A 209 -9.52 -16.67 28.34
C LEU A 209 -9.46 -15.62 27.22
N GLY A 210 -9.08 -16.02 26.01
CA GLY A 210 -8.86 -15.05 24.94
C GLY A 210 -10.11 -14.67 24.17
N ALA A 211 -11.22 -15.41 24.27
CA ALA A 211 -12.52 -14.90 23.83
C ALA A 211 -12.93 -13.71 24.70
N GLN A 212 -12.82 -13.84 26.03
CA GLN A 212 -13.10 -12.74 26.96
C GLN A 212 -12.11 -11.59 26.81
N LEU A 213 -10.82 -11.86 26.62
CA LEU A 213 -9.82 -10.80 26.44
C LEU A 213 -9.97 -10.08 25.09
N LYS A 214 -10.28 -10.82 24.01
CA LYS A 214 -10.63 -10.23 22.70
C LYS A 214 -11.84 -9.30 22.83
N GLN A 215 -12.90 -9.78 23.49
CA GLN A 215 -14.10 -8.98 23.73
C GLN A 215 -13.80 -7.75 24.58
N ALA A 216 -12.99 -7.89 25.63
CA ALA A 216 -12.61 -6.78 26.50
C ALA A 216 -11.77 -5.72 25.77
N MET A 217 -10.81 -6.14 24.94
CA MET A 217 -9.98 -5.23 24.16
C MET A 217 -10.79 -4.47 23.10
N GLY A 218 -11.78 -5.12 22.48
CA GLY A 218 -12.64 -4.51 21.47
C GLY A 218 -11.92 -4.31 20.13
N ASN A 219 -12.40 -3.38 19.31
CA ASN A 219 -11.75 -3.03 18.05
C ASN A 219 -10.49 -2.18 18.28
N GLN A 220 -9.50 -2.39 17.44
CA GLN A 220 -8.28 -1.59 17.34
C GLN A 220 -8.51 -0.46 16.35
N SER A 221 -7.87 0.68 16.58
CA SER A 221 -7.93 1.85 15.71
C SER A 221 -6.85 1.75 14.63
N VAL A 222 -7.23 2.09 13.39
CA VAL A 222 -6.28 2.25 12.28
C VAL A 222 -5.96 3.73 12.12
N SER A 223 -4.68 4.06 12.09
CA SER A 223 -4.17 5.39 11.74
C SER A 223 -3.33 5.28 10.48
N ILE A 224 -3.51 6.20 9.53
CA ILE A 224 -2.74 6.28 8.29
C ILE A 224 -2.16 7.70 8.19
N ASN A 225 -0.87 7.78 7.85
CA ASN A 225 -0.14 9.04 7.74
C ASN A 225 0.52 9.18 6.35
N GLY A 226 0.70 10.41 5.88
CA GLY A 226 1.41 10.73 4.63
C GLY A 226 0.68 10.42 3.32
N ILE A 227 -0.44 9.68 3.35
CA ILE A 227 -1.31 9.40 2.19
C ILE A 227 -2.80 9.51 2.57
N PRO A 228 -3.69 9.79 1.61
CA PRO A 228 -5.13 9.71 1.85
C PRO A 228 -5.56 8.26 2.17
N GLY A 229 -6.32 8.07 3.25
CA GLY A 229 -6.73 6.74 3.71
C GLY A 229 -7.78 6.04 2.84
N ASN A 230 -8.35 6.73 1.84
CA ASN A 230 -9.32 6.21 0.87
C ASN A 230 -8.66 5.74 -0.44
N THR A 231 -7.37 5.42 -0.42
CA THR A 231 -6.60 4.94 -1.59
C THR A 231 -6.37 3.43 -1.53
N HIS A 232 -6.14 2.83 -2.70
CA HIS A 232 -5.67 1.44 -2.79
C HIS A 232 -4.34 1.25 -2.04
N PHE A 233 -3.42 2.23 -2.14
CA PHE A 233 -2.16 2.26 -1.41
C PHE A 233 -2.38 2.10 0.10
N ALA A 234 -3.27 2.89 0.71
CA ALA A 234 -3.57 2.80 2.14
C ALA A 234 -4.07 1.41 2.56
N ARG A 235 -4.85 0.74 1.69
CA ARG A 235 -5.31 -0.62 1.93
C ARG A 235 -4.19 -1.63 1.89
N ILE A 236 -3.21 -1.49 0.97
CA ILE A 236 -2.03 -2.36 0.91
C ILE A 236 -1.29 -2.34 2.26
N LEU A 237 -1.08 -1.14 2.84
CA LEU A 237 -0.37 -1.01 4.13
C LEU A 237 -1.08 -1.79 5.24
N VAL A 238 -2.39 -1.56 5.38
CA VAL A 238 -3.21 -2.20 6.42
C VAL A 238 -3.32 -3.71 6.19
N ALA A 239 -3.52 -4.14 4.96
CA ALA A 239 -3.65 -5.56 4.60
C ALA A 239 -2.36 -6.34 4.87
N ALA A 240 -1.20 -5.77 4.53
CA ALA A 240 0.09 -6.42 4.74
C ALA A 240 0.39 -6.61 6.24
N ASP A 241 0.09 -5.63 7.09
CA ASP A 241 0.23 -5.75 8.55
C ASP A 241 -0.72 -6.81 9.13
N ILE A 242 -2.00 -6.79 8.73
CA ILE A 242 -2.98 -7.80 9.15
C ILE A 242 -2.52 -9.20 8.74
N ARG A 243 -2.07 -9.38 7.49
CA ARG A 243 -1.62 -10.68 6.99
C ARG A 243 -0.37 -11.17 7.73
N MET A 244 0.60 -10.29 7.98
CA MET A 244 1.76 -10.61 8.81
C MET A 244 1.36 -11.12 10.20
N LYS A 245 0.44 -10.42 10.87
CA LYS A 245 -0.06 -10.82 12.20
C LYS A 245 -0.81 -12.16 12.15
N GLN A 246 -1.64 -12.38 11.13
CA GLN A 246 -2.34 -13.66 10.94
C GLN A 246 -1.37 -14.83 10.82
N ILE A 247 -0.27 -14.67 10.08
CA ILE A 247 0.78 -15.69 9.97
C ILE A 247 1.50 -15.87 11.31
N ALA A 248 1.93 -14.77 11.95
CA ALA A 248 2.63 -14.82 13.24
C ALA A 248 1.81 -15.58 14.30
N MET A 249 0.51 -15.34 14.30
CA MET A 249 -0.46 -15.89 15.23
C MET A 249 -1.04 -17.24 14.81
N GLU A 250 -0.65 -17.81 13.68
CA GLU A 250 -1.19 -19.10 13.17
C GLU A 250 -2.72 -19.06 13.04
N LEU A 251 -3.26 -17.90 12.67
CA LEU A 251 -4.69 -17.72 12.38
C LEU A 251 -5.02 -18.04 10.92
N ASP A 252 -4.03 -17.87 10.04
CA ASP A 252 -4.05 -18.32 8.66
C ASP A 252 -2.63 -18.68 8.25
N ASP A 253 -2.42 -19.94 7.94
CA ASP A 253 -1.09 -20.52 7.76
C ASP A 253 -0.38 -19.97 6.51
N SER A 254 0.95 -19.99 6.56
CA SER A 254 1.81 -19.82 5.38
C SER A 254 2.61 -21.10 5.17
N LYS A 255 2.76 -21.50 3.90
CA LYS A 255 3.59 -22.64 3.51
C LYS A 255 5.08 -22.32 3.61
N VAL A 256 5.45 -21.03 3.57
CA VAL A 256 6.85 -20.61 3.54
C VAL A 256 7.34 -20.01 4.85
N LEU A 257 6.47 -19.46 5.70
CA LEU A 257 6.85 -18.89 7.00
C LEU A 257 6.06 -19.59 8.12
N PRO A 258 6.72 -20.33 9.04
CA PRO A 258 6.04 -20.84 10.22
C PRO A 258 5.59 -19.68 11.12
N GLY A 259 4.51 -19.90 11.86
CA GLY A 259 4.07 -18.94 12.86
C GLY A 259 5.10 -18.71 13.96
N PHE A 260 5.01 -17.55 14.59
CA PHE A 260 5.83 -17.23 15.77
C PHE A 260 5.50 -18.18 16.91
N ILE A 261 4.21 -18.50 17.06
CA ILE A 261 3.68 -19.38 18.11
C ILE A 261 4.36 -20.76 18.11
N SER A 262 4.44 -21.44 16.97
CA SER A 262 5.12 -22.73 16.85
C SER A 262 6.63 -22.63 17.06
N THR A 263 7.25 -21.57 16.57
CA THR A 263 8.70 -21.36 16.66
C THR A 263 9.15 -21.06 18.09
N ALA A 264 8.32 -20.37 18.87
CA ALA A 264 8.65 -19.89 20.20
C ALA A 264 8.22 -20.85 21.35
N ARG A 265 7.67 -22.04 21.04
CA ARG A 265 7.14 -23.02 22.01
C ARG A 265 8.07 -23.36 23.19
N ASN A 266 9.39 -23.25 23.01
CA ASN A 266 10.39 -23.56 24.04
C ASN A 266 11.09 -22.32 24.63
N SER A 267 10.84 -21.12 24.10
CA SER A 267 11.55 -19.88 24.46
C SER A 267 10.66 -18.77 25.00
N VAL A 268 9.33 -18.83 24.80
CA VAL A 268 8.42 -17.89 25.47
C VAL A 268 8.34 -18.28 26.95
N SER A 269 9.29 -17.77 27.72
CA SER A 269 9.01 -17.51 29.12
C SER A 269 7.84 -16.54 29.15
N VAL A 270 6.64 -17.03 29.48
CA VAL A 270 5.48 -16.18 29.81
C VAL A 270 5.75 -15.57 31.19
N THR A 271 6.80 -14.76 31.29
CA THR A 271 7.18 -14.07 32.52
C THR A 271 6.27 -12.87 32.79
N ASN A 272 5.56 -12.35 31.77
CA ASN A 272 4.58 -11.29 31.96
C ASN A 272 3.53 -11.23 30.84
N ALA A 273 2.27 -11.60 31.13
CA ALA A 273 1.16 -11.51 30.17
C ALA A 273 0.77 -10.06 29.76
N ASN A 274 1.41 -9.04 30.36
CA ASN A 274 1.27 -7.64 29.95
C ASN A 274 2.36 -7.19 28.97
N VAL A 275 3.38 -8.02 28.70
CA VAL A 275 4.42 -7.75 27.70
C VAL A 275 4.11 -8.55 26.45
N ASN A 276 3.88 -7.88 25.34
CA ASN A 276 3.57 -8.51 24.06
C ASN A 276 4.53 -8.03 22.98
N PRO A 277 4.93 -8.90 22.04
CA PRO A 277 5.68 -8.46 20.87
C PRO A 277 4.79 -7.60 19.97
N ARG A 278 5.34 -6.47 19.52
CA ARG A 278 4.84 -5.65 18.42
C ARG A 278 5.71 -5.94 17.19
N TRP A 279 5.06 -6.23 16.06
CA TRP A 279 5.73 -6.37 14.77
C TRP A 279 5.23 -5.29 13.81
N TRP A 280 6.12 -4.78 12.97
CA TRP A 280 5.76 -3.89 11.86
C TRP A 280 6.66 -4.15 10.66
N LEU A 281 6.21 -3.76 9.47
CA LEU A 281 7.00 -3.85 8.23
C LEU A 281 7.63 -2.50 7.92
N ALA A 282 8.91 -2.50 7.57
CA ALA A 282 9.66 -1.28 7.26
C ALA A 282 10.53 -1.43 6.02
N CYS A 283 10.95 -0.29 5.46
CA CYS A 283 11.93 -0.23 4.36
C CYS A 283 13.23 -0.99 4.69
N ASN A 284 13.73 -1.77 3.71
CA ASN A 284 14.99 -2.50 3.74
C ASN A 284 15.77 -2.30 2.44
N TYR A 285 16.20 -1.06 2.22
CA TYR A 285 16.96 -0.65 1.05
C TYR A 285 18.40 -0.32 1.43
N ASP A 286 19.31 -0.63 0.52
CA ASP A 286 20.61 0.01 0.51
C ASP A 286 20.47 1.43 -0.04
N SER A 287 21.54 2.24 0.06
CA SER A 287 21.58 3.50 -0.68
C SER A 287 21.37 3.23 -2.17
N VAL A 288 20.62 4.09 -2.86
CA VAL A 288 20.43 3.99 -4.31
C VAL A 288 21.78 4.13 -5.02
N ALA A 289 21.97 3.39 -6.10
CA ALA A 289 23.15 3.55 -6.94
C ALA A 289 22.86 4.52 -8.08
N ARG A 290 23.89 5.24 -8.55
CA ARG A 290 23.82 6.12 -9.71
C ARG A 290 25.04 6.01 -10.60
N ASP A 291 24.89 6.32 -11.88
CA ASP A 291 26.03 6.61 -12.74
C ASP A 291 26.66 7.98 -12.42
N ALA A 292 27.80 8.26 -13.03
CA ALA A 292 28.52 9.52 -12.82
C ALA A 292 27.70 10.72 -13.31
N GLN A 293 27.00 10.53 -14.43
CA GLN A 293 26.23 11.56 -15.12
C GLN A 293 24.87 11.84 -14.45
N GLY A 294 24.39 10.96 -13.55
CA GLY A 294 23.07 11.08 -12.94
C GLY A 294 21.92 10.75 -13.90
N LEU A 295 22.21 10.04 -14.98
CA LEU A 295 21.23 9.59 -15.97
C LEU A 295 20.63 8.23 -15.63
N ALA A 296 21.33 7.43 -14.82
CA ALA A 296 20.91 6.09 -14.47
C ALA A 296 20.93 5.88 -12.97
N TRP A 297 19.80 5.43 -12.41
CA TRP A 297 19.62 5.20 -10.98
C TRP A 297 19.08 3.79 -10.74
N GLU A 298 19.57 3.13 -9.69
CA GLU A 298 19.17 1.77 -9.30
C GLU A 298 18.71 1.75 -7.85
N ILE A 299 17.51 1.21 -7.63
CA ILE A 299 16.94 0.91 -6.32
C ILE A 299 17.49 -0.45 -5.87
N ARG A 300 18.20 -0.47 -4.73
CA ARG A 300 18.92 -1.65 -4.24
C ARG A 300 18.40 -2.13 -2.90
N GLY A 301 18.59 -3.42 -2.64
CA GLY A 301 18.10 -4.10 -1.45
C GLY A 301 16.79 -4.87 -1.66
N GLN A 302 16.37 -5.56 -0.62
CA GLN A 302 15.18 -6.43 -0.66
C GLN A 302 13.87 -5.64 -0.70
N GLY A 303 13.88 -4.42 -0.16
CA GLY A 303 12.76 -3.49 -0.10
C GLY A 303 12.01 -3.52 1.22
N VAL A 304 11.71 -4.70 1.77
CA VAL A 304 10.97 -4.82 3.05
C VAL A 304 11.72 -5.68 4.06
N LYS A 305 11.65 -5.28 5.33
CA LYS A 305 12.02 -6.10 6.50
C LYS A 305 10.91 -6.06 7.54
N ALA A 306 10.79 -7.15 8.29
CA ALA A 306 9.98 -7.17 9.50
C ALA A 306 10.83 -6.70 10.68
N MET A 307 10.24 -5.86 11.50
CA MET A 307 10.82 -5.27 12.70
C MET A 307 10.03 -5.72 13.92
N THR A 308 10.65 -5.68 15.10
CA THR A 308 9.95 -6.00 16.34
C THR A 308 10.47 -5.22 17.54
N GLU A 309 9.58 -5.00 18.50
CA GLU A 309 9.88 -4.52 19.84
C GLU A 309 8.90 -5.16 20.84
N SER A 310 9.24 -5.15 22.13
CA SER A 310 8.28 -5.55 23.17
C SER A 310 7.52 -4.34 23.70
N GLU A 311 6.22 -4.50 23.93
CA GLU A 311 5.35 -3.48 24.50
C GLU A 311 4.77 -3.93 25.84
N LEU A 312 4.81 -3.05 26.85
CA LEU A 312 4.18 -3.22 28.15
C LEU A 312 2.90 -2.37 28.26
N TYR A 313 1.77 -3.00 28.58
CA TYR A 313 0.48 -2.33 28.78
C TYR A 313 0.29 -1.87 30.24
N GLN A 314 0.19 -0.56 30.43
CA GLN A 314 0.04 0.07 31.75
C GLN A 314 -1.43 0.13 32.20
N GLY A 315 -1.65 0.45 33.49
CA GLY A 315 -2.98 0.44 34.14
C GLY A 315 -3.94 1.50 33.61
N ASP A 316 -3.38 2.57 33.04
CA ASP A 316 -4.04 3.74 32.49
C ASP A 316 -4.25 3.64 30.96
N GLY A 317 -3.89 2.51 30.35
CA GLY A 317 -3.96 2.31 28.90
C GLY A 317 -2.80 2.96 28.13
N VAL A 318 -1.72 3.37 28.81
CA VAL A 318 -0.47 3.80 28.16
C VAL A 318 0.36 2.56 27.79
N VAL A 319 0.99 2.61 26.61
CA VAL A 319 1.92 1.60 26.12
C VAL A 319 3.35 2.11 26.25
N ARG A 320 4.27 1.28 26.73
CA ARG A 320 5.71 1.60 26.78
C ARG A 320 6.54 0.49 26.17
N ALA A 321 7.64 0.86 25.52
CA ALA A 321 8.65 -0.10 25.10
C ALA A 321 9.22 -0.86 26.32
N ALA A 322 9.33 -2.17 26.17
CA ALA A 322 9.72 -3.11 27.22
C ALA A 322 10.99 -3.91 26.86
N GLY A 323 11.80 -3.39 25.93
CA GLY A 323 13.01 -4.03 25.44
C GLY A 323 12.77 -4.93 24.23
N LYS A 324 13.66 -5.92 24.07
CA LYS A 324 13.72 -6.84 22.93
C LYS A 324 13.44 -8.27 23.39
N ASP A 325 12.64 -9.00 22.61
CA ASP A 325 12.40 -10.43 22.78
C ASP A 325 13.20 -11.19 21.70
N PRO A 326 14.22 -11.99 22.07
CA PRO A 326 15.02 -12.74 21.11
C PRO A 326 14.21 -13.69 20.21
N ALA A 327 13.11 -14.25 20.72
CA ALA A 327 12.26 -15.12 19.92
C ALA A 327 11.51 -14.31 18.85
N ALA A 328 11.00 -13.13 19.23
CA ALA A 328 10.31 -12.24 18.31
C ALA A 328 11.28 -11.67 17.26
N GLU A 329 12.52 -11.36 17.65
CA GLU A 329 13.58 -10.91 16.73
C GLU A 329 13.93 -12.00 15.72
N LYS A 330 14.09 -13.25 16.18
CA LYS A 330 14.35 -14.40 15.31
C LYS A 330 13.23 -14.61 14.28
N TRP A 331 11.97 -14.46 14.70
CA TRP A 331 10.84 -14.60 13.77
C TRP A 331 10.79 -13.45 12.76
N ALA A 332 11.02 -12.21 13.19
CA ALA A 332 11.10 -11.05 12.30
C ALA A 332 12.25 -11.17 11.28
N GLN A 333 13.41 -11.66 11.72
CA GLN A 333 14.53 -11.96 10.83
C GLN A 333 14.16 -13.04 9.80
N MET A 334 13.55 -14.14 10.24
CA MET A 334 13.12 -15.22 9.34
C MET A 334 12.07 -14.76 8.33
N MET A 335 11.11 -13.92 8.74
CA MET A 335 10.16 -13.31 7.81
C MET A 335 10.89 -12.44 6.78
N THR A 336 11.86 -11.64 7.23
CA THR A 336 12.67 -10.81 6.35
C THR A 336 13.42 -11.67 5.32
N GLU A 337 14.14 -12.70 5.76
CA GLU A 337 14.88 -13.61 4.88
C GLU A 337 13.97 -14.33 3.86
N ARG A 338 12.74 -14.64 4.25
CA ARG A 338 11.76 -15.35 3.41
C ARG A 338 10.80 -14.43 2.67
N TYR A 339 10.97 -13.11 2.74
CA TYR A 339 10.00 -12.13 2.22
C TYR A 339 9.71 -12.32 0.72
N ASN A 340 10.74 -12.63 -0.08
CA ASN A 340 10.56 -12.91 -1.51
C ASN A 340 9.74 -14.18 -1.78
N ALA A 341 9.88 -15.21 -0.95
CA ALA A 341 9.06 -16.42 -1.04
C ALA A 341 7.63 -16.14 -0.57
N LEU A 342 7.46 -15.33 0.48
CA LEU A 342 6.16 -14.89 0.97
C LEU A 342 5.39 -14.11 -0.09
N GLY A 343 6.02 -13.16 -0.78
CA GLY A 343 5.40 -12.40 -1.86
C GLY A 343 4.97 -13.24 -3.07
N LYS A 344 5.52 -14.44 -3.25
CA LYS A 344 5.05 -15.42 -4.26
C LYS A 344 3.81 -16.18 -3.81
N GLU A 345 3.71 -16.49 -2.52
CA GLU A 345 2.55 -17.19 -1.94
C GLU A 345 1.37 -16.23 -1.71
N ASP A 346 1.68 -15.02 -1.25
CA ASP A 346 0.73 -13.98 -0.91
C ASP A 346 1.12 -12.65 -1.58
N PRO A 347 0.47 -12.30 -2.70
CA PRO A 347 0.81 -11.11 -3.48
C PRO A 347 0.85 -9.81 -2.68
N ILE A 348 0.12 -9.71 -1.56
CA ILE A 348 0.08 -8.49 -0.74
C ILE A 348 1.47 -8.06 -0.24
N PHE A 349 2.37 -9.01 0.03
CA PHE A 349 3.73 -8.69 0.46
C PHE A 349 4.56 -8.13 -0.70
N THR A 350 4.36 -8.60 -1.92
CA THR A 350 4.98 -7.98 -3.10
C THR A 350 4.34 -6.64 -3.42
N GLU A 351 3.02 -6.49 -3.30
CA GLU A 351 2.35 -5.19 -3.46
C GLU A 351 2.88 -4.16 -2.48
N LEU A 352 3.14 -4.55 -1.23
CA LEU A 352 3.77 -3.68 -0.24
C LEU A 352 5.16 -3.23 -0.69
N ARG A 353 6.00 -4.17 -1.16
CA ARG A 353 7.33 -3.81 -1.70
C ARG A 353 7.19 -2.86 -2.88
N ASN A 354 6.24 -3.11 -3.77
CA ASN A 354 6.03 -2.33 -4.98
C ASN A 354 5.66 -0.88 -4.65
N VAL A 355 4.79 -0.64 -3.66
CA VAL A 355 4.48 0.73 -3.23
C VAL A 355 5.64 1.41 -2.51
N MET A 356 6.48 0.68 -1.78
CA MET A 356 7.74 1.21 -1.23
C MET A 356 8.74 1.57 -2.35
N ASP A 357 8.90 0.71 -3.36
CA ASP A 357 9.76 0.96 -4.53
C ASP A 357 9.30 2.21 -5.29
N MET A 358 7.98 2.40 -5.45
CA MET A 358 7.40 3.63 -6.05
C MET A 358 7.73 4.88 -5.24
N CYS A 359 7.66 4.83 -3.90
CA CYS A 359 8.03 5.96 -3.06
C CYS A 359 9.53 6.28 -3.15
N VAL A 360 10.40 5.26 -3.20
CA VAL A 360 11.85 5.46 -3.38
C VAL A 360 12.12 6.05 -4.77
N ALA A 361 11.48 5.56 -5.83
CA ALA A 361 11.61 6.12 -7.18
C ALA A 361 11.17 7.59 -7.22
N ALA A 362 10.03 7.92 -6.63
CA ALA A 362 9.54 9.29 -6.51
C ALA A 362 10.52 10.18 -5.72
N ALA A 363 11.13 9.64 -4.65
CA ALA A 363 12.11 10.35 -3.84
C ALA A 363 13.41 10.62 -4.61
N VAL A 364 13.88 9.66 -5.41
CA VAL A 364 15.02 9.84 -6.32
C VAL A 364 14.74 10.95 -7.32
N ILE A 365 13.57 10.92 -7.98
CA ILE A 365 13.16 11.94 -8.96
C ILE A 365 13.13 13.34 -8.32
N ARG A 366 12.51 13.46 -7.13
CA ARG A 366 12.38 14.73 -6.41
C ARG A 366 13.73 15.24 -5.90
N ASN A 367 14.45 14.43 -5.12
CA ASN A 367 15.63 14.89 -4.37
C ASN A 367 16.83 15.23 -5.26
N HIS A 368 16.90 14.61 -6.45
CA HIS A 368 17.98 14.85 -7.41
C HIS A 368 17.55 15.73 -8.58
N ASN A 369 16.40 16.41 -8.49
CA ASN A 369 15.87 17.33 -9.50
C ASN A 369 15.80 16.72 -10.90
N LEU A 370 15.45 15.43 -11.01
CA LEU A 370 15.50 14.72 -12.30
C LEU A 370 14.49 15.28 -13.30
N GLN A 371 13.36 15.83 -12.84
CA GLN A 371 12.41 16.54 -13.71
C GLN A 371 13.04 17.76 -14.38
N GLN A 372 13.83 18.54 -13.64
CA GLN A 372 14.53 19.69 -14.20
C GLN A 372 15.63 19.25 -15.17
N ALA A 373 16.39 18.20 -14.82
CA ALA A 373 17.42 17.64 -15.68
C ALA A 373 16.85 17.12 -17.01
N ALA A 374 15.65 16.53 -16.98
CA ALA A 374 14.93 16.09 -18.17
C ALA A 374 14.08 17.19 -18.85
N GLN A 375 13.94 18.38 -18.25
CA GLN A 375 12.98 19.40 -18.70
C GLN A 375 11.54 18.85 -18.85
N LEU A 376 11.14 17.99 -17.91
CA LEU A 376 9.88 17.24 -17.94
C LEU A 376 8.88 17.77 -16.91
N GLU A 377 7.73 18.24 -17.41
CA GLU A 377 6.57 18.61 -16.60
C GLU A 377 5.56 17.48 -16.52
N LEU A 378 5.02 17.25 -15.32
CA LEU A 378 4.08 16.15 -15.01
C LEU A 378 2.83 16.64 -14.26
N PRO A 379 2.10 17.65 -14.76
CA PRO A 379 0.97 18.26 -14.04
C PRO A 379 -0.15 17.28 -13.66
N HIS A 380 -0.46 16.29 -14.49
CA HIS A 380 -1.48 15.27 -14.26
C HIS A 380 -1.02 14.24 -13.21
N LEU A 381 0.17 13.64 -13.40
CA LEU A 381 0.72 12.64 -12.48
C LEU A 381 0.95 13.24 -11.07
N LEU A 382 1.52 14.45 -10.98
CA LEU A 382 1.76 15.15 -9.71
C LEU A 382 0.50 15.80 -9.12
N GLY A 383 -0.64 15.74 -9.81
CA GLY A 383 -1.91 16.27 -9.31
C GLY A 383 -2.01 17.80 -9.24
N ARG A 384 -1.09 18.51 -9.90
CA ARG A 384 -1.15 19.98 -10.11
C ARG A 384 -2.34 20.34 -11.00
N GLN A 385 -2.65 19.47 -11.96
CA GLN A 385 -3.89 19.50 -12.74
C GLN A 385 -4.77 18.31 -12.32
N ARG A 386 -5.84 18.60 -11.57
CA ARG A 386 -6.81 17.61 -11.09
C ARG A 386 -7.71 17.12 -12.22
N SER A 387 -7.15 16.22 -13.02
CA SER A 387 -7.67 15.74 -14.29
C SER A 387 -8.15 14.30 -14.23
N ILE A 388 -7.51 13.48 -13.39
CA ILE A 388 -7.90 12.10 -13.10
C ILE A 388 -8.14 11.94 -11.61
N ALA A 389 -9.36 11.49 -11.28
CA ALA A 389 -9.69 10.98 -9.96
C ALA A 389 -9.17 9.55 -9.83
N THR A 390 -8.39 9.29 -8.79
CA THR A 390 -8.02 7.91 -8.38
C THR A 390 -9.26 7.18 -7.90
N GLU A 391 -9.26 5.85 -7.99
CA GLU A 391 -10.34 5.05 -7.43
C GLU A 391 -10.50 5.36 -5.93
N THR A 392 -11.74 5.58 -5.49
CA THR A 392 -12.04 5.94 -4.10
C THR A 392 -12.49 4.71 -3.33
N TRP A 393 -11.82 4.45 -2.23
CA TRP A 393 -12.02 3.26 -1.41
C TRP A 393 -12.57 3.63 -0.03
N HIS A 394 -13.31 2.71 0.62
CA HIS A 394 -13.60 2.87 2.04
C HIS A 394 -12.31 2.91 2.86
N THR A 395 -12.19 3.92 3.71
CA THR A 395 -11.04 4.14 4.59
C THR A 395 -11.02 3.13 5.73
N PRO A 396 -9.92 2.37 5.95
CA PRO A 396 -9.79 1.54 7.13
C PRO A 396 -9.68 2.42 8.37
N ARG A 397 -10.57 2.20 9.33
CA ARG A 397 -10.64 2.94 10.61
C ARG A 397 -10.52 2.01 11.80
N GLN A 398 -11.03 0.78 11.69
CA GLN A 398 -11.03 -0.16 12.79
C GLN A 398 -10.77 -1.59 12.33
N VAL A 399 -10.04 -2.36 13.14
CA VAL A 399 -9.85 -3.81 12.95
C VAL A 399 -10.32 -4.54 14.20
N SER A 400 -11.05 -5.64 14.03
CA SER A 400 -11.37 -6.49 15.19
C SER A 400 -10.09 -7.10 15.77
N THR A 401 -9.93 -6.99 17.09
CA THR A 401 -8.80 -7.63 17.79
C THR A 401 -8.74 -9.11 17.43
N GLN A 402 -7.58 -9.57 17.01
CA GLN A 402 -7.29 -10.98 16.79
C GLN A 402 -6.53 -11.52 18.00
N THR A 403 -6.86 -12.75 18.42
CA THR A 403 -6.20 -13.46 19.52
C THR A 403 -5.93 -14.88 19.06
N SER A 404 -4.77 -15.43 19.44
CA SER A 404 -4.42 -16.82 19.17
C SER A 404 -3.96 -17.49 20.46
N PHE A 405 -4.28 -18.78 20.56
CA PHE A 405 -3.99 -19.58 21.73
C PHE A 405 -2.99 -20.66 21.39
N ILE A 406 -1.91 -20.67 22.14
CA ILE A 406 -1.09 -21.86 22.20
C ILE A 406 -1.76 -22.82 23.18
N LYS A 407 -2.08 -24.05 22.74
CA LYS A 407 -2.22 -25.20 23.65
C LYS A 407 -0.84 -25.59 24.17
N THR A 408 -0.20 -24.71 24.92
CA THR A 408 0.95 -25.07 25.75
C THR A 408 0.62 -24.79 27.19
N SER A 409 1.32 -25.46 28.09
CA SER A 409 1.14 -25.37 29.54
C SER A 409 1.49 -24.00 30.13
N ARG A 410 1.81 -22.97 29.32
CA ARG A 410 2.51 -21.76 29.80
C ARG A 410 1.95 -20.39 29.36
N GLY A 411 1.03 -20.22 28.40
CA GLY A 411 0.28 -18.93 28.31
C GLY A 411 -0.30 -18.48 26.97
N LEU A 412 -0.76 -17.22 26.96
CA LEU A 412 -1.48 -16.51 25.90
C LEU A 412 -0.56 -15.47 25.23
N VAL A 413 -0.58 -15.39 23.90
CA VAL A 413 0.07 -14.31 23.13
C VAL A 413 -1.01 -13.45 22.47
N VAL A 414 -1.00 -12.15 22.73
CA VAL A 414 -1.91 -11.19 22.08
C VAL A 414 -1.07 -10.17 21.32
N THR A 415 -1.08 -10.25 20.00
CA THR A 415 -0.39 -9.28 19.15
C THR A 415 -1.38 -8.16 18.86
N ALA A 416 -1.37 -7.11 19.66
CA ALA A 416 -2.41 -6.09 19.62
C ALA A 416 -2.02 -4.86 18.79
N SER A 417 -0.73 -4.70 18.51
CA SER A 417 -0.16 -3.52 17.86
C SER A 417 0.74 -3.92 16.70
N GLY A 418 0.83 -3.03 15.70
CA GLY A 418 1.72 -3.21 14.55
C GLY A 418 1.46 -2.15 13.50
N GLY A 419 2.04 -2.33 12.31
CA GLY A 419 1.87 -1.38 11.24
C GLY A 419 2.84 -1.55 10.09
N VAL A 420 2.91 -0.51 9.28
CA VAL A 420 3.84 -0.37 8.17
C VAL A 420 4.45 1.01 8.24
N ASP A 421 5.73 1.07 7.95
CA ASP A 421 6.52 2.29 8.00
C ASP A 421 7.39 2.44 6.74
N ILE A 422 7.14 3.48 5.96
CA ILE A 422 7.84 3.74 4.71
C ILE A 422 8.74 4.96 4.89
N ASP A 423 10.00 4.69 5.19
CA ASP A 423 11.08 5.66 5.05
C ASP A 423 11.66 5.61 3.63
N TYR A 424 11.09 6.41 2.75
CA TYR A 424 11.50 6.53 1.35
C TYR A 424 12.64 7.54 1.13
N LEU A 425 12.99 8.34 2.14
CA LEU A 425 14.00 9.40 2.01
C LEU A 425 15.40 8.85 2.25
N SER A 426 15.59 8.04 3.28
CA SER A 426 16.92 7.51 3.65
C SER A 426 17.69 6.86 2.49
N PRO A 427 17.06 6.01 1.64
CA PRO A 427 17.78 5.39 0.51
C PRO A 427 18.25 6.39 -0.54
N ALA A 428 17.55 7.52 -0.72
CA ALA A 428 17.82 8.52 -1.74
C ALA A 428 18.79 9.63 -1.31
N GLN A 429 19.12 9.74 -0.02
CA GLN A 429 19.92 10.84 0.53
C GLN A 429 21.39 10.81 0.11
N ASN A 430 22.04 9.64 0.13
CA ASN A 430 23.48 9.51 -0.11
C ASN A 430 23.79 8.48 -1.20
N PRO A 431 23.43 8.73 -2.47
CA PRO A 431 23.58 7.76 -3.55
C PRO A 431 25.03 7.29 -3.71
N THR A 432 25.22 6.00 -3.97
CA THR A 432 26.56 5.45 -4.25
C THR A 432 26.85 5.48 -5.75
N LEU A 433 28.05 5.89 -6.15
CA LEU A 433 28.49 5.79 -7.54
C LEU A 433 28.67 4.32 -7.93
N ASN A 434 28.05 3.89 -9.03
CA ASN A 434 28.21 2.56 -9.59
C ASN A 434 28.19 2.63 -11.14
N PRO A 435 29.35 2.51 -11.81
CA PRO A 435 29.44 2.54 -13.27
C PRO A 435 28.65 1.44 -13.97
N GLU A 436 28.35 0.32 -13.31
CA GLU A 436 27.58 -0.78 -13.93
C GLU A 436 26.14 -0.38 -14.25
N VAL A 437 25.56 0.58 -13.52
CA VAL A 437 24.20 1.08 -13.77
C VAL A 437 24.13 1.79 -15.13
N ARG A 438 25.23 2.40 -15.57
CA ARG A 438 25.33 3.04 -16.88
C ARG A 438 25.13 2.05 -18.03
N LYS A 439 25.67 0.84 -17.90
CA LYS A 439 25.53 -0.21 -18.93
C LYS A 439 24.07 -0.63 -19.11
N VAL A 440 23.31 -0.65 -18.01
CA VAL A 440 21.86 -0.93 -18.06
C VAL A 440 21.13 0.20 -18.79
N TRP A 441 21.51 1.46 -18.51
CA TRP A 441 20.95 2.62 -19.20
C TRP A 441 21.24 2.63 -20.69
N GLU A 442 22.45 2.28 -21.13
CA GLU A 442 22.82 2.21 -22.56
C GLU A 442 22.02 1.11 -23.29
N LYS A 443 21.85 -0.04 -22.63
CA LYS A 443 20.95 -1.09 -23.14
C LYS A 443 19.51 -0.60 -23.21
N ALA A 444 19.03 0.09 -22.17
CA ALA A 444 17.68 0.65 -22.13
C ALA A 444 17.46 1.68 -23.24
N GLU A 445 18.43 2.57 -23.47
CA GLU A 445 18.39 3.58 -24.53
C GLU A 445 18.24 2.94 -25.91
N SER A 446 18.97 1.86 -26.20
CA SER A 446 18.84 1.14 -27.48
C SER A 446 17.46 0.52 -27.71
N LEU A 447 16.69 0.30 -26.64
CA LEU A 447 15.33 -0.22 -26.68
C LEU A 447 14.27 0.90 -26.62
N TYR A 448 14.68 2.13 -26.31
CA TYR A 448 13.78 3.25 -26.08
C TYR A 448 13.38 3.87 -27.43
N SER A 449 12.21 3.48 -27.91
CA SER A 449 11.62 4.05 -29.13
C SER A 449 10.95 5.38 -28.82
N ALA A 450 11.44 6.47 -29.44
CA ALA A 450 10.84 7.78 -29.30
C ALA A 450 9.39 7.77 -29.84
N GLY A 451 8.41 7.81 -28.94
CA GLY A 451 6.98 7.89 -29.27
C GLY A 451 6.12 6.77 -28.67
N GLU A 452 6.70 5.65 -28.24
CA GLU A 452 5.99 4.63 -27.46
C GLU A 452 6.18 4.89 -25.95
N TRP A 453 5.10 4.82 -25.17
CA TRP A 453 5.18 5.06 -23.71
C TRP A 453 5.69 3.85 -22.91
N TRP A 454 5.91 2.72 -23.60
CA TRP A 454 6.50 1.47 -23.10
C TRP A 454 7.22 0.72 -24.24
N ASN A 455 8.07 -0.27 -23.93
CA ASN A 455 8.90 -1.02 -24.91
C ASN A 455 8.58 -2.51 -25.10
#